data_AF-L7R6H6-F1
#
_entry.id   AF-L7R6H6-F1
#
_cell.length_a   1.000
_cell.length_b   1.000
_cell.length_c   1.000
_cell.angle_alpha   90.00
_cell.angle_beta   90.00
_cell.angle_gamma   90.00
#
_symmetry.space_group_name_H-M   'P 1'
#
loop_
_entity.id
_entity.type
_entity.pdbx_description
1 polymer ?
#
loop_
_entity_poly.entity_id
_entity_poly.type
_entity_poly.pdbx_seq_one_letter_code
_entity_poly.pdbx_strand_id
1 'polypeptide(L)'
;GRPLANHQGSELICPSTGEPCSCRPKSTGNLENEKHNGDRNERYKQLSYSDIDGSKYYDRELIFPPELLRRKSSSLSLNGFGGLKWYRPLSLQHVLDLKTRHPEAKLVIGNTEVGIEMRLKKMQYKVLISVAEVLELNMINVKEDRLEIGAAVKL
;
A
#
# COMPACT_ATOMS: atom_id res chain seq x y z
N GLY A 1 11.10 -36.68 7.75
CA GLY A 1 11.51 -35.75 8.81
C GLY A 1 12.13 -34.53 8.17
N ARG A 2 11.69 -33.32 8.53
CA ARG A 2 12.36 -32.08 8.12
C ARG A 2 13.51 -31.79 9.11
N PRO A 3 14.66 -31.30 8.65
CA PRO A 3 15.72 -30.89 9.56
C PRO A 3 15.31 -29.61 10.29
N LEU A 4 15.58 -29.58 11.60
CA LEU A 4 15.51 -28.40 12.46
C LEU A 4 16.56 -27.38 11.99
N ALA A 5 16.12 -26.23 11.50
CA ALA A 5 17.02 -25.12 11.19
C ALA A 5 17.37 -24.37 12.49
N ASN A 6 18.69 -24.26 12.71
CA ASN A 6 19.34 -23.55 13.79
C ASN A 6 18.80 -22.12 14.00
N HIS A 7 18.57 -21.73 15.25
CA HIS A 7 18.31 -20.36 15.67
C HIS A 7 19.54 -19.47 15.40
N GLN A 8 19.58 -18.80 14.25
CA GLN A 8 20.35 -17.57 14.07
C GLN A 8 19.45 -16.39 14.42
N GLY A 9 19.97 -15.48 15.26
CA GLY A 9 19.21 -14.42 15.93
C GLY A 9 18.29 -13.64 14.98
N SER A 10 17.02 -13.51 15.35
CA SER A 10 16.05 -12.70 14.61
C SER A 10 16.51 -11.25 14.59
N GLU A 11 16.87 -10.77 13.40
CA GLU A 11 17.21 -9.38 13.15
C GLU A 11 16.00 -8.50 13.50
N LEU A 12 16.17 -7.58 14.44
CA LEU A 12 15.10 -6.68 14.87
C LEU A 12 14.80 -5.71 13.72
N ILE A 13 13.59 -5.80 13.17
CA ILE A 13 13.11 -4.93 12.10
C ILE A 13 12.46 -3.69 12.73
N CYS A 14 12.82 -2.51 12.24
CA CYS A 14 12.28 -1.25 12.73
C CYS A 14 10.88 -1.02 12.14
N PRO A 15 9.83 -0.85 12.96
CA PRO A 15 8.45 -0.73 12.47
C PRO A 15 8.27 0.40 11.45
N SER A 16 8.97 1.52 11.65
CA SER A 16 8.88 2.70 10.77
C SER A 16 9.48 2.51 9.39
N THR A 17 10.47 1.61 9.23
CA THR A 17 11.23 1.44 7.99
C THR A 17 11.04 0.09 7.33
N GLY A 18 10.66 -0.94 8.09
CA GLY A 18 10.65 -2.33 7.61
C GLY A 18 12.05 -2.88 7.33
N GLU A 19 13.10 -2.19 7.78
CA GLU A 19 14.51 -2.55 7.61
C GLU A 19 15.16 -2.94 8.96
N PRO A 20 16.31 -3.62 8.95
CA PRO A 20 17.09 -3.89 10.15
C PRO A 20 17.38 -2.63 10.97
N CYS A 21 17.11 -2.68 12.27
CA CYS A 21 17.31 -1.55 13.16
C CYS A 21 18.80 -1.21 13.33
N SER A 22 19.18 0.01 12.93
CA SER A 22 20.54 0.53 13.11
C SER A 22 20.81 1.09 14.53
N CYS A 23 19.80 1.20 15.38
CA CYS A 23 19.88 1.78 16.72
C CYS A 23 20.53 0.86 17.78
N ARG A 24 21.20 -0.21 17.37
CA ARG A 24 21.82 -1.15 18.31
C ARG A 24 23.12 -0.56 18.91
N PRO A 25 23.26 -0.47 20.25
CA PRO A 25 24.59 -0.40 20.85
C PRO A 25 25.28 -1.76 20.64
N LYS A 26 26.44 -1.76 19.98
CA LYS A 26 27.27 -2.97 19.83
C LYS A 26 27.60 -3.48 21.24
N SER A 27 27.22 -4.71 21.56
CA SER A 27 27.63 -5.37 22.79
C SER A 27 29.10 -5.78 22.67
N THR A 28 30.01 -4.84 22.88
CA THR A 28 31.41 -5.14 23.22
C THR A 28 31.49 -5.29 24.74
N GLY A 29 32.03 -6.43 25.18
CA GLY A 29 32.13 -6.79 26.58
C GLY A 29 33.11 -5.94 27.38
N ASN A 30 32.88 -6.00 28.69
CA ASN A 30 33.69 -5.61 29.85
C ASN A 30 33.50 -4.18 30.43
N LEU A 31 33.23 -4.23 31.75
CA LEU A 31 33.06 -3.21 32.79
C LEU A 31 34.24 -2.21 32.77
N GLU A 32 34.04 -0.90 32.98
CA GLU A 32 34.13 -0.28 34.31
C GLU A 32 33.50 1.13 34.35
N ASN A 33 33.26 1.58 35.59
CA ASN A 33 32.42 2.69 36.03
C ASN A 33 32.73 4.07 35.41
N GLU A 34 31.68 4.79 34.99
CA GLU A 34 31.58 6.24 35.23
C GLU A 34 30.12 6.69 35.24
N LYS A 35 29.78 7.51 36.25
CA LYS A 35 28.43 8.02 36.53
C LYS A 35 28.04 9.07 35.50
N HIS A 36 26.99 8.84 34.72
CA HIS A 36 26.21 9.92 34.11
C HIS A 36 24.70 9.66 34.22
N ASN A 37 24.06 10.62 34.88
CA ASN A 37 22.61 10.83 34.93
C ASN A 37 22.03 10.86 33.51
N GLY A 38 21.00 10.05 33.28
CA GLY A 38 20.26 10.04 32.01
C GLY A 38 19.36 8.83 31.90
N ASP A 39 18.12 9.01 32.35
CA ASP A 39 16.94 8.17 32.12
C ASP A 39 17.00 7.38 30.78
N ARG A 40 17.17 6.05 30.85
CA ARG A 40 17.05 5.11 29.70
C ARG A 40 17.26 3.66 30.16
N ASN A 41 16.17 2.90 30.32
CA ASN A 41 16.15 1.51 29.83
C ASN A 41 14.72 0.91 29.80
N GLU A 42 13.81 1.47 29.00
CA GLU A 42 12.78 0.61 28.44
C GLU A 42 13.44 -0.27 27.39
N ARG A 43 13.74 -1.52 27.78
CA ARG A 43 14.08 -2.58 26.84
C ARG A 43 12.98 -2.61 25.77
N TYR A 44 13.30 -2.23 24.54
CA TYR A 44 12.42 -2.46 23.39
C TYR A 44 12.25 -3.97 23.22
N LYS A 45 11.29 -4.53 23.97
CA LYS A 45 10.89 -5.92 23.86
C LYS A 45 10.18 -6.03 22.52
N GLN A 46 10.55 -7.02 21.72
CA GLN A 46 9.85 -7.36 20.49
C GLN A 46 8.39 -7.63 20.86
N LEU A 47 7.50 -6.69 20.52
CA LEU A 47 6.07 -6.86 20.67
C LEU A 47 5.58 -7.63 19.45
N SER A 48 4.91 -8.76 19.69
CA SER A 48 4.11 -9.37 18.63
C SER A 48 3.02 -8.40 18.21
N TYR A 49 2.63 -8.42 16.94
CA TYR A 49 1.52 -7.60 16.42
C TYR A 49 0.22 -7.80 17.23
N SER A 50 0.05 -8.97 17.85
CA SER A 50 -1.06 -9.33 18.73
C SER A 50 -1.01 -8.74 20.15
N ASP A 51 0.16 -8.30 20.61
CA ASP A 51 0.41 -7.97 22.03
C ASP A 51 0.27 -6.46 22.30
N ILE A 52 -0.24 -5.73 21.32
CA ILE A 52 -0.34 -4.30 21.34
C ILE A 52 -1.70 -3.91 21.92
N ASP A 53 -1.67 -3.30 23.10
CA ASP A 53 -2.84 -2.65 23.71
C ASP A 53 -3.23 -1.41 22.89
N GLY A 54 -4.25 -1.56 22.05
CA GLY A 54 -4.76 -0.52 21.14
C GLY A 54 -5.25 0.75 21.85
N SER A 55 -5.46 0.68 23.18
CA SER A 55 -5.84 1.84 23.98
C SER A 55 -4.69 2.83 24.21
N LYS A 56 -3.44 2.51 23.84
CA LYS A 56 -2.28 3.41 24.00
C LYS A 56 -2.04 4.35 22.81
N TYR A 57 -2.85 4.28 21.75
CA TYR A 57 -2.67 5.06 20.52
C TYR A 57 -3.53 6.33 20.42
N TYR A 58 -4.32 6.69 21.42
CA TYR A 58 -5.22 7.86 21.31
C TYR A 58 -4.48 9.19 21.06
N ASP A 59 -3.17 9.24 21.29
CA ASP A 59 -2.36 10.46 21.21
C ASP A 59 -1.27 10.40 20.12
N ARG A 60 -1.27 9.36 19.27
CA ARG A 60 -0.24 9.16 18.23
C ARG A 60 -0.85 8.64 16.92
N GLU A 61 -0.41 9.20 15.79
CA GLU A 61 -0.79 8.71 14.47
C GLU A 61 -0.16 7.34 14.17
N LEU A 62 -0.90 6.49 13.46
CA LEU A 62 -0.38 5.21 13.00
C LEU A 62 0.70 5.42 11.93
N ILE A 63 1.78 4.65 12.00
CA ILE A 63 2.78 4.64 10.94
C ILE A 63 2.21 4.04 9.65
N PHE A 64 2.68 4.54 8.51
CA PHE A 64 2.36 3.91 7.22
C PHE A 64 3.09 2.56 7.12
N PRO A 65 2.43 1.47 6.71
CA PRO A 65 3.06 0.15 6.62
C PRO A 65 4.27 0.19 5.67
N PRO A 66 5.49 -0.11 6.15
CA PRO A 66 6.71 0.01 5.34
C PRO A 66 6.70 -0.91 4.11
N GLU A 67 5.98 -2.04 4.17
CA GLU A 67 5.83 -2.97 3.06
C GLU A 67 5.12 -2.32 1.86
N LEU A 68 4.21 -1.38 2.11
CA LEU A 68 3.48 -0.67 1.07
C LEU A 68 4.34 0.39 0.38
N LEU A 69 5.37 0.94 1.05
CA LEU A 69 6.32 1.88 0.44
C LEU A 69 7.19 1.20 -0.62
N ARG A 70 7.51 -0.09 -0.40
CA ARG A 70 8.35 -0.88 -1.30
C ARG A 70 7.55 -1.55 -2.42
N ARG A 71 6.23 -1.43 -2.39
CA ARG A 71 5.34 -2.06 -3.37
C ARG A 71 5.48 -1.40 -4.72
N LYS A 72 5.87 -2.18 -5.73
CA LYS A 72 5.82 -1.75 -7.13
C LYS A 72 4.41 -1.91 -7.68
N SER A 73 3.93 -0.93 -8.43
CA SER A 73 2.68 -1.05 -9.17
C SER A 73 2.80 -2.09 -10.27
N SER A 74 1.79 -2.94 -10.41
CA SER A 74 1.72 -3.97 -11.44
C SER A 74 0.30 -4.04 -12.01
N SER A 75 0.15 -4.37 -13.29
CA SER A 75 -1.20 -4.55 -13.84
C SER A 75 -1.90 -5.72 -13.17
N LEU A 76 -3.19 -5.57 -12.85
CA LEU A 76 -4.00 -6.62 -12.22
C LEU A 76 -5.15 -7.04 -13.11
N SER A 77 -5.49 -8.33 -13.05
CA SER A 77 -6.68 -8.92 -13.65
C SER A 77 -7.32 -9.83 -12.61
N LEU A 78 -8.50 -9.47 -12.13
CA LEU A 78 -9.22 -10.17 -11.08
C LEU A 78 -10.54 -10.71 -11.63
N ASN A 79 -10.90 -11.92 -11.20
CA ASN A 79 -12.20 -12.51 -11.46
C ASN A 79 -13.03 -12.47 -10.18
N GLY A 80 -14.22 -11.89 -10.27
CA GLY A 80 -15.20 -11.83 -9.20
C GLY A 80 -16.38 -12.77 -9.46
N PHE A 81 -17.32 -12.76 -8.50
CA PHE A 81 -18.55 -13.54 -8.59
C PHE A 81 -19.38 -13.18 -9.83
N GLY A 82 -20.15 -14.16 -10.33
CA GLY A 82 -21.07 -13.95 -11.47
C GLY A 82 -20.36 -13.64 -12.80
N GLY A 83 -19.08 -14.01 -12.93
CA GLY A 83 -18.26 -13.79 -14.12
C GLY A 83 -17.74 -12.37 -14.27
N LEU A 84 -17.76 -11.56 -13.20
CA LEU A 84 -17.23 -10.21 -13.20
C LEU A 84 -15.71 -10.24 -13.44
N LYS A 85 -15.22 -9.45 -14.38
CA LYS A 85 -13.78 -9.24 -14.61
C LYS A 85 -13.43 -7.80 -14.24
N TRP A 86 -12.37 -7.64 -13.48
CA TRP A 86 -11.85 -6.33 -13.09
C TRP A 86 -10.39 -6.21 -13.50
N TYR A 87 -10.08 -5.20 -14.31
CA TYR A 87 -8.75 -4.93 -14.80
C TYR A 87 -8.20 -3.65 -14.20
N ARG A 88 -6.90 -3.64 -13.88
CA ARG A 88 -6.13 -2.44 -13.52
C ARG A 88 -4.92 -2.31 -14.44
N PRO A 89 -5.07 -1.71 -15.62
CA PRO A 89 -3.94 -1.34 -16.47
C PRO A 89 -3.08 -0.24 -15.81
N LEU A 90 -1.85 -0.09 -16.32
CA LEU A 90 -0.90 0.95 -15.90
C LEU A 90 -0.55 1.93 -17.03
N SER A 91 -0.98 1.65 -18.27
CA SER A 91 -0.72 2.48 -19.44
C SER A 91 -1.99 2.70 -20.23
N LEU A 92 -2.05 3.83 -20.94
CA LEU A 92 -3.21 4.17 -21.77
C LEU A 92 -3.42 3.12 -22.88
N GLN A 93 -2.35 2.63 -23.50
CA GLN A 93 -2.44 1.60 -24.54
C GLN A 93 -3.20 0.36 -24.05
N HIS A 94 -2.90 -0.12 -22.83
CA HIS A 94 -3.57 -1.31 -22.32
C HIS A 94 -5.06 -1.04 -22.01
N VAL A 95 -5.42 0.18 -21.60
CA VAL A 95 -6.83 0.58 -21.47
C VAL A 95 -7.53 0.48 -22.82
N LEU A 96 -6.91 1.01 -23.88
CA LEU A 96 -7.47 0.98 -25.24
C LEU A 96 -7.62 -0.45 -25.75
N ASP A 97 -6.62 -1.31 -25.55
CA ASP A 97 -6.69 -2.72 -25.96
C ASP A 97 -7.79 -3.49 -25.20
N LEU A 98 -7.98 -3.20 -23.92
CA LEU A 98 -9.07 -3.77 -23.12
C LEU A 98 -10.43 -3.24 -23.61
N LYS A 99 -10.53 -1.97 -23.95
CA LYS A 99 -11.75 -1.34 -24.43
C LYS A 99 -12.14 -1.80 -25.83
N THR A 100 -11.17 -2.09 -26.69
CA THR A 100 -11.40 -2.72 -28.00
C THR A 100 -11.91 -4.15 -27.85
N ARG A 101 -11.36 -4.93 -26.92
CA ARG A 101 -11.82 -6.31 -26.64
C ARG A 101 -13.15 -6.38 -25.91
N HIS A 102 -13.44 -5.38 -25.07
CA HIS A 102 -14.66 -5.28 -24.28
C HIS A 102 -15.28 -3.88 -24.45
N PRO A 103 -15.93 -3.59 -25.59
CA PRO A 103 -16.52 -2.29 -25.87
C PRO A 103 -17.55 -1.84 -24.81
N GLU A 104 -18.22 -2.79 -24.15
CA GLU A 104 -19.19 -2.56 -23.08
C GLU A 104 -18.57 -2.29 -21.71
N ALA A 105 -17.24 -2.49 -21.55
CA ALA A 105 -16.59 -2.36 -20.25
C ALA A 105 -16.74 -0.95 -19.66
N LYS A 106 -17.07 -0.86 -18.36
CA LYS A 106 -17.15 0.42 -17.67
C LYS A 106 -15.78 0.81 -17.13
N LEU A 107 -15.37 2.04 -17.43
CA LEU A 107 -14.18 2.64 -16.80
C LEU A 107 -14.55 3.11 -15.39
N VAL A 108 -13.67 2.86 -14.44
CA VAL A 108 -13.88 3.16 -13.02
C VAL A 108 -12.68 3.91 -12.45
N ILE A 109 -12.94 4.96 -11.67
CA ILE A 109 -11.94 5.66 -10.84
C ILE A 109 -12.42 5.63 -9.38
N GLY A 110 -13.30 6.57 -8.98
CA GLY A 110 -13.84 6.66 -7.63
C GLY A 110 -15.05 5.77 -7.34
N ASN A 111 -15.60 5.09 -8.35
CA ASN A 111 -16.76 4.18 -8.26
C ASN A 111 -18.07 4.80 -7.73
N THR A 112 -18.15 6.13 -7.60
CA THR A 112 -19.31 6.83 -7.04
C THR A 112 -20.56 6.71 -7.92
N GLU A 113 -20.44 6.78 -9.26
CA GLU A 113 -21.57 6.55 -10.17
C GLU A 113 -21.80 5.06 -10.44
N VAL A 114 -20.77 4.32 -10.83
CA VAL A 114 -20.89 2.89 -11.19
C VAL A 114 -21.44 2.06 -10.02
N GLY A 115 -21.01 2.36 -8.79
CA GLY A 115 -21.56 1.72 -7.60
C GLY A 115 -23.06 1.97 -7.40
N ILE A 116 -23.54 3.18 -7.70
CA ILE A 116 -24.97 3.53 -7.65
C ILE A 116 -25.73 2.82 -8.77
N GLU A 117 -25.22 2.82 -10.00
CA GLU A 117 -25.81 2.12 -11.14
C GLU A 117 -26.00 0.63 -10.83
N MET A 118 -24.97 -0.04 -10.31
CA MET A 118 -25.03 -1.47 -10.01
C MET A 118 -25.93 -1.77 -8.81
N ARG A 119 -25.82 -1.00 -7.72
CA ARG A 119 -26.52 -1.30 -6.47
C ARG A 119 -27.99 -0.89 -6.50
N LEU A 120 -28.26 0.33 -6.94
CA LEU A 120 -29.59 0.95 -6.88
C LEU A 120 -30.34 0.79 -8.20
N LYS A 121 -29.68 1.03 -9.34
CA LYS A 121 -30.31 0.91 -10.67
C LYS A 121 -30.28 -0.53 -11.23
N LYS A 122 -29.70 -1.49 -10.49
CA LYS A 122 -29.58 -2.91 -10.85
C LYS A 122 -28.91 -3.17 -12.20
N MET A 123 -28.07 -2.24 -12.65
CA MET A 123 -27.28 -2.42 -13.88
C MET A 123 -26.23 -3.52 -13.66
N GLN A 124 -26.05 -4.39 -14.66
CA GLN A 124 -25.07 -5.46 -14.60
C GLN A 124 -23.90 -5.18 -15.53
N TYR A 125 -22.73 -4.92 -14.93
CA TYR A 125 -21.48 -4.81 -15.68
C TYR A 125 -20.65 -6.06 -15.48
N LYS A 126 -20.25 -6.68 -16.60
CA LYS A 126 -19.42 -7.89 -16.59
C LYS A 126 -17.93 -7.58 -16.63
N VAL A 127 -17.54 -6.42 -17.16
CA VAL A 127 -16.15 -6.00 -17.25
C VAL A 127 -16.01 -4.58 -16.71
N LEU A 128 -15.11 -4.41 -15.76
CA LEU A 128 -14.72 -3.12 -15.18
C LEU A 128 -13.23 -2.89 -15.40
N ILE A 129 -12.86 -1.67 -15.77
CA ILE A 129 -11.47 -1.28 -15.98
C ILE A 129 -11.18 -0.08 -15.08
N SER A 130 -10.33 -0.28 -14.07
CA SER A 130 -9.83 0.80 -13.24
C SER A 130 -8.77 1.58 -13.98
N VAL A 131 -8.99 2.88 -14.20
CA VAL A 131 -8.03 3.77 -14.88
C VAL A 131 -7.30 4.70 -13.92
N ALA A 132 -7.49 4.51 -12.61
CA ALA A 132 -6.91 5.36 -11.57
C ALA A 132 -5.38 5.37 -11.54
N GLU A 133 -4.72 4.33 -12.05
CA GLU A 133 -3.25 4.21 -12.08
C GLU A 133 -2.64 4.42 -13.47
N VAL A 134 -3.43 4.92 -14.43
CA VAL A 134 -2.92 5.28 -15.76
C VAL A 134 -2.32 6.67 -15.67
N LEU A 135 -1.00 6.77 -15.83
CA LEU A 135 -0.25 8.00 -15.59
C LEU A 135 -0.73 9.16 -16.46
N GLU A 136 -0.96 8.89 -17.75
CA GLU A 136 -1.42 9.87 -18.74
C GLU A 136 -2.77 10.51 -18.34
N LEU A 137 -3.61 9.77 -17.61
CA LEU A 137 -4.92 10.26 -17.15
C LEU A 137 -4.87 10.96 -15.79
N ASN A 138 -3.73 10.95 -15.09
CA ASN A 138 -3.56 11.58 -13.78
C ASN A 138 -2.68 12.84 -13.83
N MET A 139 -2.25 13.26 -15.02
CA MET A 139 -1.41 14.44 -15.18
C MET A 139 -2.19 15.73 -14.92
N ILE A 140 -1.53 16.69 -14.28
CA ILE A 140 -1.94 18.10 -14.25
C ILE A 140 -0.78 18.87 -14.87
N ASN A 141 -1.05 19.58 -15.96
CA ASN A 141 -0.03 20.29 -16.71
C ASN A 141 -0.44 21.75 -16.90
N VAL A 142 0.34 22.66 -16.31
CA VAL A 142 0.14 24.11 -16.40
C VAL A 142 0.94 24.63 -17.58
N LYS A 143 0.27 25.25 -18.54
CA LYS A 143 0.87 25.94 -19.68
C LYS A 143 0.65 27.44 -19.53
N GLU A 144 1.30 28.23 -20.37
CA GLU A 144 1.25 29.70 -20.32
C GLU A 144 -0.19 30.24 -20.45
N ASP A 145 -1.01 29.60 -21.27
CA ASP A 145 -2.38 30.03 -21.63
C ASP A 145 -3.48 29.07 -21.17
N ARG A 146 -3.12 27.87 -20.68
CA ARG A 146 -4.10 26.82 -20.35
C ARG A 146 -3.67 25.86 -19.26
N LEU A 147 -4.66 25.19 -18.68
CA LEU A 147 -4.49 24.09 -17.74
C LEU A 147 -5.01 22.80 -18.39
N GLU A 148 -4.17 21.78 -18.48
CA GLU A 148 -4.55 20.43 -18.91
C GLU A 148 -4.69 19.54 -17.68
N ILE A 149 -5.88 18.98 -17.47
CA ILE A 149 -6.18 18.10 -16.33
C ILE A 149 -6.57 16.73 -16.88
N GLY A 150 -5.88 15.70 -16.42
CA GLY A 150 -6.18 14.32 -16.74
C GLY A 150 -7.53 13.88 -16.16
N ALA A 151 -8.25 13.04 -16.90
CA ALA A 151 -9.61 12.62 -16.55
C ALA A 151 -9.72 11.78 -15.27
N ALA A 152 -8.61 11.27 -14.73
CA ALA A 152 -8.56 10.48 -13.50
C ALA A 152 -8.13 11.28 -12.26
N VAL A 153 -7.85 12.58 -12.41
CA VAL A 153 -7.56 13.47 -11.28
C VAL A 153 -8.77 13.57 -10.35
N LYS A 154 -8.52 13.54 -9.04
CA LYS A 154 -9.54 13.61 -8.00
C LYS A 154 -10.05 15.05 -7.85
N LEU A 155 -11.36 15.20 -7.64
CA LEU A 155 -12.03 16.47 -7.32
C LEU A 155 -11.78 16.88 -5.87
#